data_AF-G3HNV1-F1
#
_entry.id   AF-G3HNV1-F1
#
_cell.length_a   1.000
_cell.length_b   1.000
_cell.length_c   1.000
_cell.angle_alpha   90.00
_cell.angle_beta   90.00
_cell.angle_gamma   90.00
#
_symmetry.space_group_name_H-M   'P 1'
#
loop_
_entity.id
_entity.type
_entity.pdbx_description
1 polymer ?
#
loop_
_entity_poly.entity_id
_entity_poly.type
_entity_poly.pdbx_seq_one_letter_code
_entity_poly.pdbx_strand_id
1 'polypeptide(L)'
;MPTQWRSLAPILGRTAAQCLENYEFLLNKTAQRDNEEETTDDPRKLKPGEIDPNPETKPARSDSIDMDEDELEMLSEAGACLANTPGKKAKRKAKEKQLEEARRLGVLHKRQELRAAGIEIQKKRKKKRGVDYNAEIPFEKKKKKASSWFL
;
A
#
# COMPACT_ATOMS: atom_id res chain seq x y z
N MET A 1 -21.65 6.54 39.17
CA MET A 1 -22.27 6.34 37.84
C MET A 1 -22.45 4.83 37.63
N PRO A 2 -23.62 4.26 37.92
CA PRO A 2 -23.87 2.84 37.71
C PRO A 2 -23.82 2.49 36.21
N THR A 3 -23.17 1.37 35.86
CA THR A 3 -23.15 0.73 34.51
C THR A 3 -22.73 1.58 33.30
N GLN A 4 -22.14 2.77 33.52
CA GLN A 4 -21.72 3.69 32.45
C GLN A 4 -20.28 3.43 31.97
N TRP A 5 -20.00 2.23 31.47
CA TRP A 5 -18.64 1.75 31.13
C TRP A 5 -17.96 2.56 30.02
N ARG A 6 -18.72 3.09 29.06
CA ARG A 6 -18.16 3.92 27.97
C ARG A 6 -17.58 5.24 28.48
N SER A 7 -18.12 5.77 29.58
CA SER A 7 -17.64 7.01 30.20
C SER A 7 -16.50 6.76 31.20
N LEU A 8 -16.49 5.59 31.86
CA LEU A 8 -15.44 5.20 32.80
C LEU A 8 -14.18 4.69 32.10
N ALA A 9 -14.31 4.04 30.95
CA ALA A 9 -13.20 3.44 30.19
C ALA A 9 -12.05 4.42 29.87
N PRO A 10 -12.30 5.63 29.33
CA PRO A 10 -11.23 6.61 29.09
C PRO A 10 -10.52 7.08 30.36
N ILE A 11 -11.23 7.14 31.50
CA ILE A 11 -10.66 7.53 32.80
C ILE A 11 -9.70 6.46 33.31
N LEU A 12 -10.01 5.18 33.08
CA LEU A 12 -9.23 4.03 33.52
C LEU A 12 -8.16 3.58 32.51
N GLY A 13 -8.16 4.12 31.29
CA GLY A 13 -7.20 3.76 30.23
C GLY A 13 -7.38 2.35 29.67
N ARG A 14 -8.59 1.80 29.74
CA ARG A 14 -8.94 0.44 29.23
C ARG A 14 -10.17 0.51 28.34
N THR A 15 -10.43 -0.54 27.55
CA THR A 15 -11.68 -0.59 26.75
C THR A 15 -12.87 -0.81 27.66
N ALA A 16 -14.06 -0.34 27.25
CA ALA A 16 -15.28 -0.53 28.02
C ALA A 16 -15.61 -2.00 28.28
N ALA A 17 -15.30 -2.89 27.33
CA ALA A 17 -15.46 -4.33 27.48
C ALA A 17 -14.50 -4.90 28.55
N GLN A 18 -13.21 -4.55 28.48
CA GLN A 18 -12.22 -4.96 29.49
C GLN A 18 -12.59 -4.46 30.90
N CYS A 19 -13.10 -3.22 31.00
CA CYS A 19 -13.56 -2.67 32.28
C CYS A 19 -14.75 -3.46 32.85
N LEU A 20 -15.73 -3.81 32.00
CA LEU A 20 -16.90 -4.59 32.39
C LEU A 20 -16.50 -6.01 32.81
N GLU A 21 -15.71 -6.72 32.00
CA GLU A 21 -15.24 -8.08 32.30
C GLU A 21 -14.46 -8.13 33.62
N ASN A 22 -13.54 -7.18 33.82
CA ASN A 22 -12.74 -7.13 35.04
C ASN A 22 -13.59 -6.73 36.26
N TYR A 23 -14.59 -5.85 36.09
CA TYR A 23 -15.52 -5.51 37.17
C TYR A 23 -16.35 -6.72 37.60
N GLU A 24 -16.89 -7.47 36.65
CA GLU A 24 -17.64 -8.71 36.93
C GLU A 24 -16.75 -9.79 37.56
N PHE A 25 -15.51 -9.95 37.07
CA PHE A 25 -14.53 -10.85 37.67
C PHE A 25 -14.26 -10.51 39.14
N LEU A 26 -14.10 -9.21 39.46
CA LEU A 26 -13.88 -8.76 40.84
C LEU A 26 -15.11 -9.00 41.73
N LEU A 27 -16.33 -8.76 41.22
CA LEU A 27 -17.56 -9.07 41.96
C LEU A 27 -17.72 -10.57 42.24
N ASN A 28 -17.45 -11.42 41.25
CA ASN A 28 -17.48 -12.87 41.42
C ASN A 28 -16.44 -13.35 42.43
N LYS A 29 -15.21 -12.82 42.37
CA LYS A 29 -14.13 -13.16 43.30
C LYS A 29 -14.45 -12.76 44.74
N THR A 30 -15.17 -11.66 44.95
CA THR A 30 -15.66 -11.29 46.29
C THR A 30 -16.81 -12.20 46.74
N ALA A 31 -17.80 -12.45 45.87
CA ALA A 31 -18.95 -13.29 46.22
C ALA A 31 -18.56 -14.75 46.52
N GLN A 32 -17.59 -15.32 45.79
CA GLN A 32 -17.06 -16.66 46.02
C GLN A 32 -16.22 -16.77 47.31
N ARG A 33 -15.65 -15.68 47.81
CA ARG A 33 -14.97 -15.68 49.11
C ARG A 33 -15.97 -15.69 50.28
N ASP A 34 -17.16 -15.16 50.06
CA ASP A 34 -18.22 -15.05 51.08
C ASP A 34 -19.17 -16.26 51.09
N ASN A 35 -19.24 -17.05 50.00
CA ASN A 35 -19.98 -18.32 49.90
C ASN A 35 -19.03 -19.44 49.42
N GLU A 36 -18.68 -20.39 50.30
CA GLU A 36 -17.83 -21.57 50.02
C GLU A 36 -18.48 -22.64 49.11
N GLU A 37 -19.40 -22.26 48.21
CA GLU A 37 -20.02 -23.19 47.27
C GLU A 37 -19.63 -22.85 45.83
N GLU A 38 -18.82 -23.72 45.22
CA GLU A 38 -18.47 -23.66 43.81
C GLU A 38 -19.69 -24.04 42.96
N THR A 39 -20.56 -23.07 42.67
CA THR A 39 -21.64 -23.25 41.71
C THR A 39 -21.02 -23.44 40.32
N THR A 40 -20.99 -24.67 39.85
CA THR A 40 -20.32 -25.14 38.62
C THR A 40 -20.90 -24.63 37.30
N ASP A 41 -22.00 -23.87 37.33
CA ASP A 41 -22.63 -23.30 36.13
C ASP A 41 -22.74 -21.77 36.22
N ASP A 42 -21.78 -21.06 35.62
CA ASP A 42 -21.82 -19.61 35.44
C ASP A 42 -22.81 -19.29 34.29
N PRO A 43 -23.96 -18.65 34.54
CA PRO A 43 -25.00 -18.38 33.53
C PRO A 43 -24.55 -17.43 32.41
N ARG A 44 -23.31 -16.94 32.48
CA ARG A 44 -22.65 -16.03 31.52
C ARG A 44 -21.94 -16.75 30.39
N LYS A 45 -21.69 -18.07 30.51
CA LYS A 45 -21.15 -18.84 29.39
C LYS A 45 -22.22 -18.90 28.31
N LEU A 46 -21.89 -18.39 27.12
CA LEU A 46 -22.74 -18.49 25.93
C LEU A 46 -23.24 -19.93 25.81
N LYS A 47 -24.56 -20.09 25.66
CA LYS A 47 -25.14 -21.40 25.45
C LYS A 47 -24.62 -21.95 24.12
N PRO A 48 -24.34 -23.27 24.01
CA PRO A 48 -23.91 -23.86 22.74
C PRO A 48 -24.90 -23.50 21.62
N GLY A 49 -24.43 -22.72 20.63
CA GLY A 49 -25.24 -22.27 19.48
C GLY A 49 -25.59 -20.76 19.44
N GLU A 50 -25.30 -20.00 20.50
CA GLU A 50 -25.49 -18.54 20.50
C GLU A 50 -24.25 -17.83 19.91
N ILE A 51 -24.46 -16.95 18.92
CA ILE A 51 -23.39 -16.11 18.36
C ILE A 51 -23.00 -15.08 19.41
N ASP A 52 -21.70 -14.95 19.67
CA ASP A 52 -21.19 -13.93 20.58
C ASP A 52 -21.56 -12.52 20.09
N PRO A 53 -22.20 -11.68 20.92
CA PRO A 53 -22.52 -10.31 20.55
C PRO A 53 -21.28 -9.41 20.35
N ASN A 54 -20.10 -9.75 20.91
CA ASN A 54 -18.88 -8.93 20.83
C ASN A 54 -17.62 -9.73 20.40
N PRO A 55 -17.57 -10.31 19.19
CA PRO A 55 -16.44 -11.14 18.76
C PRO A 55 -15.12 -10.35 18.64
N GLU A 56 -15.19 -9.04 18.36
CA GLU A 56 -14.04 -8.12 18.27
C GLU A 56 -13.22 -7.99 19.57
N THR A 57 -13.81 -8.36 20.70
CA THR A 57 -13.16 -8.26 22.02
C THR A 57 -12.32 -9.48 22.36
N LYS A 58 -12.49 -10.57 21.60
CA LYS A 58 -11.77 -11.82 21.82
C LYS A 58 -10.40 -11.81 21.13
N PRO A 59 -9.42 -12.55 21.68
CA PRO A 59 -8.15 -12.72 20.99
C PRO A 59 -8.34 -13.41 19.63
N ALA A 60 -7.55 -12.99 18.65
CA ALA A 60 -7.53 -13.63 17.34
C ALA A 60 -7.15 -15.10 17.48
N ARG A 61 -7.76 -15.94 16.63
CA ARG A 61 -7.36 -17.34 16.51
C ARG A 61 -6.00 -17.41 15.84
N SER A 62 -5.19 -18.40 16.22
CA SER A 62 -3.95 -18.68 15.51
C SER A 62 -4.25 -19.20 14.11
N ASP A 63 -3.45 -18.79 13.14
CA ASP A 63 -3.48 -19.29 11.76
C ASP A 63 -3.33 -20.82 11.72
N SER A 64 -4.00 -21.48 10.77
CA SER A 64 -3.80 -22.91 10.52
C SER A 64 -2.45 -23.16 9.84
N ILE A 65 -1.92 -24.38 9.98
CA ILE A 65 -0.67 -24.78 9.30
C ILE A 65 -0.89 -24.82 7.78
N ASP A 66 -2.00 -25.43 7.37
CA ASP A 66 -2.48 -25.43 6.00
C ASP A 66 -3.60 -24.38 5.91
N MET A 67 -3.23 -23.16 5.48
CA MET A 67 -4.18 -22.07 5.19
C MET A 67 -5.05 -22.47 3.99
N ASP A 68 -6.31 -22.05 3.99
CA ASP A 68 -7.19 -22.30 2.86
C ASP A 68 -6.89 -21.35 1.67
N GLU A 69 -7.51 -21.63 0.53
CA GLU A 69 -7.27 -20.85 -0.71
C GLU A 69 -7.72 -19.40 -0.55
N ASP A 70 -8.82 -19.17 0.17
CA ASP A 70 -9.39 -17.85 0.41
C ASP A 70 -8.45 -16.96 1.26
N GLU A 71 -7.84 -17.51 2.32
CA GLU A 71 -6.87 -16.77 3.15
C GLU A 71 -5.57 -16.46 2.41
N LEU A 72 -5.08 -17.41 1.61
CA LEU A 72 -3.89 -17.19 0.77
C LEU A 72 -4.15 -16.14 -0.31
N GLU A 73 -5.33 -16.15 -0.93
CA GLU A 73 -5.74 -15.13 -1.90
C GLU A 73 -5.81 -13.76 -1.22
N MET A 74 -6.42 -13.67 -0.03
CA MET A 74 -6.50 -12.44 0.75
C MET A 74 -5.12 -11.85 1.08
N LEU A 75 -4.17 -12.69 1.51
CA LEU A 75 -2.79 -12.26 1.77
C LEU A 75 -2.08 -11.77 0.51
N SER A 76 -2.30 -12.45 -0.62
CA SER A 76 -1.73 -12.07 -1.90
C SER A 76 -2.27 -10.72 -2.40
N GLU A 77 -3.57 -10.47 -2.23
CA GLU A 77 -4.21 -9.20 -2.58
C GLU A 77 -3.70 -8.07 -1.68
N ALA A 78 -3.64 -8.30 -0.36
CA ALA A 78 -3.10 -7.34 0.59
C ALA A 78 -1.65 -6.96 0.24
N GLY A 79 -0.82 -7.95 -0.06
CA GLY A 79 0.55 -7.74 -0.51
C GLY A 79 0.65 -6.92 -1.80
N ALA A 80 -0.17 -7.24 -2.81
CA ALA A 80 -0.22 -6.51 -4.07
C ALA A 80 -0.70 -5.06 -3.88
N CYS A 81 -1.69 -4.84 -3.02
CA CYS A 81 -2.23 -3.51 -2.71
C CYS A 81 -1.21 -2.64 -1.98
N LEU A 82 -0.50 -3.18 -0.98
CA LEU A 82 0.52 -2.46 -0.23
C LEU A 82 1.74 -2.10 -1.09
N ALA A 83 2.18 -2.99 -1.99
CA ALA A 83 3.32 -2.74 -2.87
C ALA A 83 2.99 -1.70 -3.96
N ASN A 84 1.72 -1.57 -4.34
CA ASN A 84 1.30 -0.74 -5.46
C ASN A 84 1.12 0.73 -5.07
N THR A 85 2.21 1.50 -5.12
CA THR A 85 2.21 2.96 -4.95
C THR A 85 1.91 3.79 -6.23
N PRO A 86 2.19 3.34 -7.48
CA PRO A 86 2.02 4.22 -8.64
C PRO A 86 0.55 4.32 -9.10
N GLY A 87 0.08 5.56 -9.26
CA GLY A 87 -1.24 5.85 -9.82
C GLY A 87 -1.37 5.51 -11.33
N LYS A 88 -2.59 5.57 -11.85
CA LYS A 88 -2.94 5.23 -13.25
C LYS A 88 -2.06 5.94 -14.29
N LYS A 89 -1.76 7.22 -14.08
CA LYS A 89 -0.95 8.03 -15.01
C LYS A 89 0.51 7.58 -15.05
N ALA A 90 1.09 7.25 -13.90
CA ALA A 90 2.47 6.74 -13.82
C ALA A 90 2.59 5.38 -14.52
N LYS A 91 1.66 4.45 -14.26
CA LYS A 91 1.62 3.15 -14.95
C LYS A 91 1.49 3.29 -16.47
N ARG A 92 0.58 4.16 -16.94
CA ARG A 92 0.43 4.43 -18.39
C ARG A 92 1.71 5.00 -19.02
N LYS A 93 2.34 5.98 -18.36
CA LYS A 93 3.58 6.60 -18.86
C LYS A 93 4.76 5.61 -18.87
N ALA A 94 4.85 4.72 -17.87
CA ALA A 94 5.86 3.66 -17.85
C ALA A 94 5.68 2.68 -19.01
N LYS A 95 4.44 2.25 -19.27
CA LYS A 95 4.11 1.39 -20.42
C LYS A 95 4.38 2.09 -21.76
N GLU A 96 4.04 3.37 -21.88
CA GLU A 96 4.33 4.16 -23.08
C GLU A 96 5.85 4.29 -23.33
N LYS A 97 6.65 4.50 -22.28
CA LYS A 97 8.11 4.54 -22.38
C LYS A 97 8.69 3.22 -22.91
N GLN A 98 8.24 2.09 -22.38
CA GLN A 98 8.67 0.76 -22.85
C GLN A 98 8.27 0.52 -24.32
N LEU A 99 7.04 0.90 -24.70
CA LEU A 99 6.59 0.78 -26.09
C LEU A 99 7.39 1.69 -27.03
N GLU A 100 7.78 2.89 -26.60
CA GLU A 100 8.61 3.80 -27.39
C GLU A 100 10.04 3.26 -27.55
N GLU A 101 10.62 2.67 -26.51
CA GLU A 101 11.92 1.99 -26.58
C GLU A 101 11.88 0.80 -27.54
N ALA A 102 10.84 -0.05 -27.45
CA ALA A 102 10.65 -1.16 -28.38
C ALA A 102 10.49 -0.69 -29.83
N ARG A 103 9.70 0.37 -30.06
CA ARG A 103 9.57 0.99 -31.39
C ARG A 103 10.89 1.54 -31.90
N ARG A 104 11.65 2.24 -31.05
CA ARG A 104 12.96 2.79 -31.39
C ARG A 104 13.92 1.69 -31.83
N LEU A 105 13.99 0.59 -31.07
CA LEU A 105 14.82 -0.57 -31.41
C LEU A 105 14.40 -1.22 -32.73
N GLY A 106 13.09 -1.44 -32.94
CA GLY A 106 12.59 -2.01 -34.20
C GLY A 106 12.90 -1.12 -35.41
N VAL A 107 12.79 0.20 -35.27
CA VAL A 107 13.13 1.16 -36.34
C VAL A 107 14.64 1.24 -36.58
N LEU A 108 15.45 1.07 -35.53
CA LEU A 108 16.91 1.01 -35.65
C LEU A 108 17.34 -0.24 -36.40
N HIS A 109 16.78 -1.40 -36.03
CA HIS A 109 17.06 -2.67 -36.68
C HIS A 109 16.77 -2.61 -38.18
N LYS A 110 15.55 -2.19 -38.58
CA LYS A 110 15.19 -2.00 -39.99
C LYS A 110 16.11 -1.01 -40.71
N ARG A 111 16.56 0.05 -40.04
CA ARG A 111 17.49 1.03 -40.63
C ARG A 111 18.88 0.43 -40.85
N GLN A 112 19.36 -0.38 -39.91
CA GLN A 112 20.65 -1.07 -40.04
C GLN A 112 20.59 -2.07 -41.19
N GLU A 113 19.52 -2.86 -41.30
CA GLU A 113 19.32 -3.80 -42.41
C GLU A 113 19.32 -3.09 -43.77
N LEU A 114 18.55 -2.02 -43.91
CA LEU A 114 18.53 -1.24 -45.16
C LEU A 114 19.90 -0.64 -45.49
N ARG A 115 20.63 -0.13 -44.50
CA ARG A 115 21.97 0.42 -44.70
C ARG A 115 22.99 -0.68 -45.04
N ALA A 116 22.88 -1.86 -44.44
CA ALA A 116 23.72 -3.02 -44.76
C ALA A 116 23.46 -3.53 -46.18
N ALA A 117 22.22 -3.46 -46.65
CA ALA A 117 21.83 -3.73 -48.04
C ALA A 117 22.18 -2.59 -49.02
N GLY A 118 22.75 -1.48 -48.54
CA GLY A 118 23.13 -0.33 -49.37
C GLY A 118 21.98 0.58 -49.81
N ILE A 119 20.76 0.39 -49.28
CA ILE A 119 19.58 1.18 -49.65
C ILE A 119 19.48 2.43 -48.77
N GLU A 120 19.72 3.60 -49.35
CA GLU A 120 19.66 4.88 -48.63
C GLU A 120 18.26 5.50 -48.68
N ILE A 121 17.48 5.32 -47.60
CA ILE A 121 16.15 5.93 -47.45
C ILE A 121 16.24 7.18 -46.57
N GLN A 122 15.89 8.33 -47.13
CA GLN A 122 15.81 9.59 -46.39
C GLN A 122 14.55 9.63 -45.52
N LYS A 123 14.72 9.86 -44.21
CA LYS A 123 13.58 9.96 -43.28
C LYS A 123 13.01 11.37 -43.27
N LYS A 124 11.68 11.47 -43.39
CA LYS A 124 10.96 12.74 -43.20
C LYS A 124 10.93 13.11 -41.71
N ARG A 125 11.38 14.32 -41.37
CA ARG A 125 11.31 14.85 -40.01
C ARG A 125 9.86 15.27 -39.70
N LYS A 126 9.25 14.68 -38.65
CA LYS A 126 7.86 14.96 -38.29
C LYS A 126 7.65 16.30 -37.58
N LYS A 127 8.68 16.87 -36.92
CA LYS A 127 8.58 18.15 -36.20
C LYS A 127 9.36 19.25 -36.91
N LYS A 128 8.63 20.28 -37.35
CA LYS A 128 9.17 21.53 -37.92
C LYS A 128 9.51 22.57 -36.84
N ARG A 129 8.90 22.47 -35.65
CA ARG A 129 9.14 23.35 -34.48
C ARG A 129 9.86 22.57 -33.38
N GLY A 130 10.97 23.11 -32.89
CA GLY A 130 11.81 22.55 -31.82
C GLY A 130 13.30 22.79 -32.10
N VAL A 131 14.10 22.81 -31.03
CA VAL A 131 15.56 22.96 -31.11
C VAL A 131 16.18 21.63 -31.54
N ASP A 132 17.07 21.66 -32.53
CA ASP A 132 17.86 20.49 -32.90
C ASP A 132 19.15 20.47 -32.08
N TYR A 133 19.12 19.71 -30.99
CA TYR A 133 20.23 19.58 -30.05
C TYR A 133 21.53 19.07 -30.68
N ASN A 134 21.47 18.41 -31.84
CA ASN A 134 22.67 17.92 -32.53
C ASN A 134 23.24 18.93 -33.53
N ALA A 135 22.41 19.86 -34.04
CA ALA A 135 22.82 20.80 -35.08
C ALA A 135 23.27 22.15 -34.53
N GLU A 136 22.75 22.57 -33.38
CA GLU A 136 23.05 23.86 -32.76
C GLU A 136 23.15 23.75 -31.24
N ILE A 137 23.87 24.69 -30.61
CA ILE A 137 23.92 24.81 -29.14
C ILE A 137 22.62 25.52 -28.70
N PRO A 138 21.70 24.84 -27.99
CA PRO A 138 20.49 25.48 -27.51
C PRO A 138 20.83 26.63 -26.56
N PHE A 139 20.19 27.79 -26.76
CA PHE A 139 20.34 28.95 -25.89
C PHE A 139 21.81 29.40 -25.70
N GLU A 140 22.62 29.38 -26.76
CA GLU A 140 24.01 29.84 -26.69
C GLU A 140 24.08 31.32 -26.25
N LYS A 141 24.59 31.55 -25.03
CA LYS A 141 24.94 32.89 -24.55
C LYS A 141 26.43 33.13 -24.78
N LYS A 142 26.76 33.88 -25.83
CA LYS A 142 28.14 34.23 -26.13
C LYS A 142 28.76 34.98 -24.95
N LYS A 143 29.97 34.56 -24.54
CA LYS A 143 30.74 35.24 -23.49
C LYS A 143 30.98 36.68 -23.93
N LYS A 144 30.83 37.63 -23.00
CA LYS A 144 31.21 39.03 -23.26
C LYS A 144 32.72 39.06 -23.54
N LYS A 145 33.13 39.62 -24.68
CA LYS A 145 34.55 39.79 -24.98
C LYS A 145 35.14 40.74 -23.94
N ALA A 146 36.21 40.32 -23.26
CA ALA A 146 36.96 41.22 -22.41
C ALA A 146 37.52 42.34 -23.30
N SER A 147 37.21 43.60 -22.99
CA SER A 147 37.92 44.73 -23.57
C SER A 147 39.36 44.63 -23.08
N SER A 148 40.29 44.41 -24.02
CA SER A 148 41.72 44.48 -23.77
C SER A 148 42.05 45.91 -23.32
N TRP A 149 42.04 46.16 -22.02
CA TRP A 149 42.70 47.31 -21.42
C TRP A 149 44.16 46.90 -21.21
N PHE A 150 44.93 46.95 -22.28
CA PHE A 150 46.39 47.02 -22.24
C PHE A 150 46.79 48.20 -23.13
N LEU A 151 47.02 49.33 -22.45
CA LEU A 151 47.76 50.51 -22.89
C LEU A 151 48.40 51.08 -21.62
#